data_AF-A0A9P0F9U4-F1
#
_entry.id   AF-A0A9P0F9U4-F1
#
_cell.length_a   1.000
_cell.length_b   1.000
_cell.length_c   1.000
_cell.angle_alpha   90.00
_cell.angle_beta   90.00
_cell.angle_gamma   90.00
#
_symmetry.space_group_name_H-M   'P 1'
#
loop_
_entity.id
_entity.type
_entity.pdbx_description
1 polymer ?
#
loop_
_entity_poly.entity_id
_entity_poly.type
_entity_poly.pdbx_seq_one_letter_code
_entity_poly.pdbx_strand_id
1 'polypeptide(L)'
;MENKEGRTLELHSPDAVHSCVLRAIDPGEAIAWFNTLHSALAVLNTAALHEASRAIPDLRHIGWLLRRPRMENNMSSSESSEDMDRWHSVFAAVTDSELRFYESAPWSGDAWRAPAEGYSLIATRLVGSGKRAELPEFSIRCATVDGVVTHSLRAETHRDLAGWAKALVNGSHASAVTQRELVCRCLWKGRPAQLVIHYENGFTLLEGGTGSTTLWRYSFDRLRSSSDDGKRLLWLDFGSGEDEDVELDMEGCPKPIVFILHNFLSAKIHRLGINA
;
A
#
# COMPACT_ATOMS: atom_id res chain seq x y z
N MET A 1 7.16 28.98 -1.37
CA MET A 1 6.37 30.20 -1.13
C MET A 1 4.94 29.78 -0.89
N GLU A 2 4.40 30.04 0.29
CA GLU A 2 2.99 29.75 0.58
C GLU A 2 2.12 30.65 -0.32
N ASN A 3 1.28 30.05 -1.17
CA ASN A 3 0.40 30.77 -2.12
C ASN A 3 -0.75 31.47 -1.38
N LYS A 4 -0.43 32.48 -0.57
CA LYS A 4 -1.40 33.21 0.26
C LYS A 4 -2.46 33.96 -0.56
N GLU A 5 -2.21 34.17 -1.85
CA GLU A 5 -3.13 34.88 -2.76
C GLU A 5 -3.98 33.94 -3.64
N GLY A 6 -3.69 32.64 -3.69
CA GLY A 6 -4.40 31.68 -4.55
C GLY A 6 -4.20 31.89 -6.06
N ARG A 7 -3.15 32.61 -6.48
CA ARG A 7 -2.92 33.04 -7.88
C ARG A 7 -1.77 32.33 -8.58
N THR A 8 -0.96 31.58 -7.84
CA THR A 8 0.22 30.93 -8.41
C THR A 8 0.00 29.45 -8.64
N LEU A 9 0.54 28.94 -9.74
CA LEU A 9 0.68 27.52 -10.02
C LEU A 9 2.16 27.19 -10.13
N GLU A 10 2.58 26.05 -9.60
CA GLU A 10 3.95 25.55 -9.76
C GLU A 10 3.92 24.29 -10.62
N LEU A 11 4.76 24.26 -11.64
CA LEU A 11 4.95 23.12 -12.53
C LEU A 11 6.34 22.56 -12.30
N HIS A 12 6.44 21.24 -12.18
CA HIS A 12 7.71 20.54 -12.03
C HIS A 12 7.98 19.68 -13.27
N SER A 13 9.26 19.60 -13.68
CA SER A 13 9.68 18.65 -14.68
C SER A 13 9.61 17.21 -14.15
N PRO A 14 9.51 16.18 -15.02
CA PRO A 14 9.41 14.77 -14.59
C PRO A 14 10.63 14.23 -13.84
N ASP A 15 11.79 14.87 -13.98
CA ASP A 15 13.01 14.57 -13.22
C ASP A 15 13.06 15.28 -11.86
N ALA A 16 12.06 16.11 -11.54
CA ALA A 16 11.99 16.99 -10.37
C ALA A 16 13.13 18.01 -10.24
N VAL A 17 13.95 18.20 -11.29
CA VAL A 17 15.11 19.12 -11.29
C VAL A 17 14.69 20.56 -11.57
N HIS A 18 13.72 20.76 -12.45
CA HIS A 18 13.29 22.08 -12.90
C HIS A 18 11.89 22.36 -12.40
N SER A 19 11.64 23.61 -12.02
CA SER A 19 10.28 24.09 -11.77
C SER A 19 10.03 25.46 -12.42
N CYS A 20 8.75 25.71 -12.71
CA CYS A 20 8.27 26.97 -13.25
C CYS A 20 7.06 27.42 -12.43
N VAL A 21 7.10 28.65 -11.93
CA VAL A 21 5.97 29.26 -11.22
C VAL A 21 5.25 30.21 -12.16
N LEU A 22 3.99 29.90 -12.43
CA LEU A 22 3.08 30.75 -13.19
C LEU A 22 2.23 31.57 -12.22
N ARG A 23 2.08 32.87 -12.47
CA ARG A 23 1.18 33.74 -11.70
C ARG A 23 0.06 34.23 -12.61
N ALA A 24 -1.17 33.87 -12.28
CA ALA A 24 -2.36 34.36 -12.95
C ALA A 24 -2.75 35.76 -12.46
N ILE A 25 -3.61 36.44 -13.21
CA ILE A 25 -4.08 37.80 -12.89
C ILE A 25 -4.91 37.77 -11.59
N ASP A 26 -5.76 36.75 -11.46
CA ASP A 26 -6.63 36.52 -10.31
C ASP A 26 -6.78 35.02 -9.97
N PRO A 27 -7.37 34.67 -8.81
CA PRO A 27 -7.51 33.26 -8.40
C PRO A 27 -8.43 32.44 -9.31
N GLY A 28 -9.42 33.06 -9.95
CA GLY A 28 -10.32 32.37 -10.88
C GLY A 28 -9.58 31.93 -12.15
N GLU A 29 -8.74 32.81 -12.69
CA GLU A 29 -7.87 32.48 -13.82
C GLU A 29 -6.84 31.40 -13.43
N ALA A 30 -6.28 31.45 -12.21
CA ALA A 30 -5.38 30.41 -11.71
C ALA A 30 -6.07 29.03 -11.68
N ILE A 31 -7.31 28.97 -11.19
CA ILE A 31 -8.11 27.73 -11.18
C ILE A 31 -8.41 27.25 -12.61
N ALA A 32 -8.70 28.16 -13.54
CA ALA A 32 -8.95 27.80 -14.94
C ALA A 32 -7.70 27.20 -15.60
N TRP A 33 -6.52 27.81 -15.39
CA TRP A 33 -5.24 27.26 -15.84
C TRP A 33 -4.94 25.91 -15.21
N PHE A 34 -5.15 25.77 -13.89
CA PHE A 34 -4.96 24.52 -13.17
C PHE A 34 -5.79 23.40 -13.79
N ASN A 35 -7.10 23.61 -13.93
CA ASN A 35 -8.00 22.60 -14.48
C ASN A 35 -7.66 22.21 -15.93
N THR A 36 -7.23 23.19 -16.74
CA THR A 36 -6.87 22.96 -18.14
C THR A 36 -5.59 22.15 -18.25
N LEU A 37 -4.53 22.57 -17.54
CA LEU A 37 -3.24 21.88 -17.51
C LEU A 37 -3.40 20.47 -16.93
N HIS A 38 -4.15 20.33 -15.82
CA HIS A 38 -4.37 19.04 -15.17
C HIS A 38 -5.14 18.06 -16.06
N SER A 39 -6.13 18.56 -16.81
CA SER A 39 -6.86 17.73 -17.78
C SER A 39 -5.95 17.23 -18.91
N ALA A 40 -5.05 18.08 -19.41
CA ALA A 40 -4.06 17.68 -20.40
C ALA A 40 -3.06 16.65 -19.82
N LEU A 41 -2.58 16.88 -18.59
CA LEU A 41 -1.68 15.96 -17.88
C LEU A 41 -2.33 14.59 -17.65
N ALA A 42 -3.64 14.52 -17.33
CA ALA A 42 -4.34 13.26 -17.16
C ALA A 42 -4.35 12.40 -18.44
N VAL A 43 -4.54 13.04 -19.60
CA VAL A 43 -4.48 12.37 -20.91
C VAL A 43 -3.05 11.88 -21.19
N LEU A 44 -2.05 12.72 -20.97
CA LEU A 44 -0.64 12.36 -21.17
C LEU A 44 -0.19 11.25 -20.22
N ASN A 45 -0.65 11.26 -18.96
CA ASN A 45 -0.34 10.23 -17.97
C ASN A 45 -0.92 8.87 -18.38
N THR A 46 -2.11 8.86 -19.00
CA THR A 46 -2.72 7.63 -19.55
C THR A 46 -1.89 7.09 -20.72
N ALA A 47 -1.42 7.96 -21.61
CA ALA A 47 -0.56 7.57 -22.71
C ALA A 47 0.80 7.04 -22.22
N ALA A 48 1.41 7.73 -21.24
CA ALA A 48 2.67 7.33 -20.61
C ALA A 48 2.55 5.97 -19.91
N LEU A 49 1.43 5.72 -19.21
CA LEU A 49 1.13 4.41 -18.63
C LEU A 49 1.13 3.32 -19.70
N HIS A 50 0.38 3.53 -20.77
CA HIS A 50 0.28 2.55 -21.86
C HIS A 50 1.63 2.26 -22.53
N GLU A 51 2.47 3.28 -22.69
CA GLU A 51 3.83 3.11 -23.20
C GLU A 51 4.72 2.34 -22.22
N ALA A 52 4.73 2.72 -20.95
CA ALA A 52 5.50 2.06 -19.90
C ALA A 52 5.08 0.59 -19.70
N SER A 53 3.78 0.29 -19.85
CA SER A 53 3.24 -1.08 -19.77
C SER A 53 3.80 -2.01 -20.85
N ARG A 54 4.40 -1.49 -21.93
CA ARG A 54 5.11 -2.33 -22.92
C ARG A 54 6.41 -2.92 -22.36
N ALA A 55 7.09 -2.16 -21.50
CA ALA A 55 8.30 -2.60 -20.81
C ALA A 55 7.99 -3.34 -19.50
N ILE A 56 6.88 -2.97 -18.84
CA ILE A 56 6.43 -3.53 -17.56
C ILE A 56 4.97 -4.01 -17.71
N PRO A 57 4.73 -5.23 -18.22
CA PRO A 57 3.39 -5.70 -18.62
C PRO A 57 2.33 -5.72 -17.50
N ASP A 58 2.77 -5.82 -16.26
CA ASP A 58 1.92 -5.84 -15.07
C ASP A 58 1.65 -4.45 -14.48
N LEU A 59 2.12 -3.36 -15.11
CA LEU A 59 1.90 -1.99 -14.67
C LEU A 59 0.44 -1.56 -14.90
N ARG A 60 -0.23 -1.09 -13.83
CA ARG A 60 -1.68 -0.77 -13.82
C ARG A 60 -2.02 0.68 -13.53
N HIS A 61 -1.18 1.38 -12.77
CA HIS A 61 -1.41 2.79 -12.44
C HIS A 61 -0.09 3.50 -12.18
N ILE A 62 0.01 4.77 -12.57
CA ILE A 62 1.19 5.61 -12.34
C ILE A 62 0.77 7.05 -12.07
N GLY A 63 1.62 7.81 -11.38
CA GLY A 63 1.45 9.25 -11.26
C GLY A 63 2.28 9.85 -10.13
N TRP A 64 2.24 11.17 -10.07
CA TRP A 64 2.84 11.93 -8.98
C TRP A 64 1.93 11.96 -7.77
N LEU A 65 2.54 11.84 -6.60
CA LEU A 65 1.93 12.04 -5.31
C LEU A 65 2.83 12.96 -4.50
N LEU A 66 2.24 13.62 -3.52
CA LEU A 66 2.98 14.30 -2.47
C LEU A 66 3.02 13.38 -1.26
N ARG A 67 4.18 13.27 -0.62
CA ARG A 67 4.43 12.43 0.53
C ARG A 67 5.05 13.24 1.67
N ARG A 68 4.57 13.01 2.90
CA ARG A 68 5.25 13.53 4.09
C ARG A 68 6.45 12.65 4.46
N PRO A 69 7.53 13.24 5.01
CA PRO A 69 8.64 12.49 5.60
C PRO A 69 8.13 11.45 6.59
N ARG A 70 8.84 10.33 6.71
CA ARG A 70 8.53 9.34 7.75
C ARG A 70 8.88 9.94 9.11
N MET A 71 7.96 9.88 10.06
CA MET A 71 8.35 9.98 11.47
C MET A 71 9.03 8.66 11.85
N GLU A 72 10.35 8.57 11.67
CA GLU A 72 11.14 7.52 12.30
C GLU A 72 11.48 7.94 13.72
N ASN A 73 11.04 7.14 14.69
CA ASN A 73 11.17 7.43 16.13
C ASN A 73 12.62 7.44 16.67
N ASN A 74 13.65 7.61 15.83
CA ASN A 74 15.04 7.51 16.33
C ASN A 74 16.13 8.29 15.57
N MET A 75 15.81 9.29 14.74
CA MET A 75 16.86 10.16 14.18
C MET A 75 17.05 11.42 15.01
N SER A 76 18.17 11.42 15.72
CA SER A 76 18.76 12.55 16.41
C SER A 76 19.73 13.25 15.46
N SER A 77 19.26 14.24 14.69
CA SER A 77 20.12 15.27 14.09
C SER A 77 19.30 16.34 13.36
N SER A 78 19.27 17.53 13.93
CA SER A 78 19.33 18.84 13.25
C SER A 78 18.37 19.20 12.10
N GLU A 79 17.32 18.43 11.80
CA GLU A 79 16.27 18.89 10.88
C GLU A 79 15.27 19.77 11.64
N SER A 80 14.97 20.95 11.09
CA SER A 80 14.03 21.88 11.69
C SER A 80 12.64 21.24 11.75
N SER A 81 11.87 21.51 12.80
CA SER A 81 10.50 20.99 12.94
C SER A 81 9.57 21.35 11.76
N GLU A 82 9.95 22.35 10.96
CA GLU A 82 9.23 22.80 9.77
C GLU A 82 9.47 21.88 8.55
N ASP A 83 10.65 21.27 8.42
CA ASP A 83 10.99 20.39 7.30
C ASP A 83 10.27 19.02 7.41
N MET A 84 10.02 18.57 8.65
CA MET A 84 9.32 17.31 8.93
C MET A 84 7.85 17.31 8.53
N ASP A 85 7.24 18.49 8.36
CA ASP A 85 5.83 18.64 7.96
C ASP A 85 5.68 19.01 6.47
N ARG A 86 6.78 19.14 5.72
CA ARG A 86 6.76 19.53 4.31
C ARG A 86 6.39 18.35 3.40
N TRP A 87 5.51 18.61 2.44
CA TRP A 87 5.18 17.66 1.39
C TRP A 87 6.29 17.59 0.33
N HIS A 88 6.69 16.38 -0.04
CA HIS A 88 7.69 16.11 -1.08
C HIS A 88 7.07 15.34 -2.24
N SER A 89 7.42 15.70 -3.47
CA SER A 89 6.96 14.99 -4.66
C SER A 89 7.61 13.61 -4.73
N VAL A 90 6.81 12.59 -4.98
CA VAL A 90 7.24 11.22 -5.23
C VAL A 90 6.49 10.68 -6.43
N PHE A 91 7.17 9.97 -7.31
CA PHE A 91 6.51 9.26 -8.40
C PHE A 91 6.15 7.86 -7.92
N ALA A 92 4.90 7.46 -8.11
CA ALA A 92 4.38 6.19 -7.63
C ALA A 92 3.84 5.33 -8.78
N ALA A 93 3.85 4.02 -8.58
CA ALA A 93 3.34 3.05 -9.54
C ALA A 93 2.68 1.86 -8.83
N VAL A 94 1.59 1.36 -9.40
CA VAL A 94 0.90 0.14 -8.97
C VAL A 94 1.01 -0.89 -10.09
N THR A 95 1.51 -2.07 -9.75
CA THR A 95 1.55 -3.24 -10.62
C THR A 95 0.47 -4.26 -10.22
N ASP A 96 0.50 -5.47 -10.77
CA ASP A 96 -0.39 -6.55 -10.32
C ASP A 96 -0.06 -7.06 -8.90
N SER A 97 1.16 -6.82 -8.42
CA SER A 97 1.64 -7.41 -7.15
C SER A 97 2.31 -6.42 -6.19
N GLU A 98 2.72 -5.25 -6.67
CA GLU A 98 3.50 -4.29 -5.90
C GLU A 98 3.04 -2.84 -6.10
N LEU A 99 3.11 -2.08 -5.01
CA LEU A 99 3.18 -0.62 -5.00
C LEU A 99 4.66 -0.21 -4.97
N ARG A 100 5.07 0.67 -5.88
CA ARG A 100 6.44 1.15 -6.03
C ARG A 100 6.50 2.67 -5.92
N PHE A 101 7.55 3.18 -5.30
CA PHE A 101 7.89 4.60 -5.23
C PHE A 101 9.25 4.86 -5.88
N TYR A 102 9.37 6.01 -6.55
CA TYR A 102 10.57 6.48 -7.23
C TYR A 102 10.80 7.96 -6.89
N GLU A 103 12.06 8.36 -6.83
CA GLU A 103 12.45 9.76 -6.62
C GLU A 103 12.06 10.64 -7.83
N SER A 104 12.10 10.07 -9.03
CA SER A 104 11.69 10.71 -10.28
C SER A 104 10.92 9.75 -11.19
N ALA A 105 10.25 10.28 -12.21
CA ALA A 105 9.57 9.44 -13.19
C ALA A 105 10.57 8.56 -13.96
N PRO A 106 10.42 7.22 -13.99
CA PRO A 106 11.36 6.34 -14.69
C PRO A 106 11.28 6.51 -16.22
N TRP A 107 12.45 6.64 -16.87
CA TRP A 107 12.56 6.85 -18.32
C TRP A 107 13.04 5.63 -19.11
N SER A 108 13.43 4.54 -18.44
CA SER A 108 13.89 3.31 -19.08
C SER A 108 13.32 2.07 -18.38
N GLY A 109 13.31 0.93 -19.08
CA GLY A 109 12.88 -0.34 -18.49
C GLY A 109 13.70 -0.75 -17.26
N ASP A 110 14.98 -0.40 -17.22
CA ASP A 110 15.83 -0.64 -16.05
C ASP A 110 15.45 0.26 -14.87
N ALA A 111 15.17 1.54 -15.13
CA ALA A 111 14.71 2.45 -14.09
C ALA A 111 13.38 1.99 -13.47
N TRP A 112 12.45 1.47 -14.29
CA TRP A 112 11.19 0.88 -13.82
C TRP A 112 11.36 -0.38 -12.95
N ARG A 113 12.50 -1.07 -13.08
CA ARG A 113 12.83 -2.26 -12.27
C ARG A 113 13.61 -1.93 -11.00
N ALA A 114 14.02 -0.67 -10.84
CA ALA A 114 14.79 -0.19 -9.69
C ALA A 114 14.00 0.87 -8.92
N PRO A 115 12.86 0.51 -8.30
CA PRO A 115 12.15 1.45 -7.42
C PRO A 115 13.01 1.79 -6.20
N ALA A 116 12.88 3.02 -5.72
CA ALA A 116 13.48 3.43 -4.45
C ALA A 116 12.86 2.64 -3.28
N GLU A 117 11.54 2.41 -3.33
CA GLU A 117 10.82 1.59 -2.37
C GLU A 117 9.75 0.74 -3.04
N GLY A 118 9.59 -0.51 -2.59
CA GLY A 118 8.60 -1.45 -3.10
C GLY A 118 7.85 -2.15 -1.97
N TYR A 119 6.53 -2.28 -2.12
CA TYR A 119 5.65 -2.94 -1.16
C TYR A 119 4.72 -3.90 -1.85
N SER A 120 4.60 -5.12 -1.31
CA SER A 120 3.62 -6.08 -1.82
C SER A 120 2.19 -5.57 -1.61
N LEU A 121 1.37 -5.56 -2.66
CA LEU A 121 -0.02 -5.10 -2.62
C LEU A 121 -0.90 -5.97 -1.72
N ILE A 122 -0.64 -7.27 -1.69
CA ILE A 122 -1.37 -8.18 -0.79
C ILE A 122 -1.09 -7.88 0.68
N ALA A 123 0.04 -7.22 1.00
CA ALA A 123 0.40 -6.76 2.35
C ALA A 123 0.25 -5.24 2.52
N THR A 124 -0.41 -4.55 1.58
CA THR A 124 -0.65 -3.11 1.61
C THR A 124 -2.13 -2.82 1.78
N ARG A 125 -2.46 -1.82 2.59
CA ARG A 125 -3.84 -1.40 2.85
C ARG A 125 -3.97 0.12 2.76
N LEU A 126 -5.01 0.58 2.09
CA LEU A 126 -5.46 1.96 2.17
C LEU A 126 -6.11 2.21 3.53
N VAL A 127 -5.67 3.26 4.21
CA VAL A 127 -6.24 3.76 5.46
C VAL A 127 -6.84 5.13 5.14
N GLY A 128 -8.04 5.40 5.67
CA GLY A 128 -8.93 6.47 5.21
C GLY A 128 -8.31 7.85 4.93
N SER A 129 -9.04 8.65 4.16
CA SER A 129 -8.65 10.03 3.82
C SER A 129 -8.47 10.86 5.09
N GLY A 130 -7.49 11.76 5.09
CA GLY A 130 -7.11 12.55 6.26
C GLY A 130 -8.27 13.30 6.93
N LYS A 131 -8.09 13.68 8.20
CA LYS A 131 -9.09 14.45 8.99
C LYS A 131 -9.47 15.82 8.39
N ARG A 132 -8.74 16.28 7.36
CA ARG A 132 -8.94 17.55 6.66
C ARG A 132 -9.65 17.29 5.34
N ALA A 133 -10.99 17.33 5.36
CA ALA A 133 -11.84 17.08 4.20
C ALA A 133 -11.60 18.01 2.99
N GLU A 134 -10.82 19.07 3.17
CA GLU A 134 -10.51 20.06 2.12
C GLU A 134 -9.39 19.60 1.18
N LEU A 135 -8.49 18.72 1.64
CA LEU A 135 -7.35 18.26 0.85
C LEU A 135 -7.52 16.79 0.45
N PRO A 136 -7.13 16.40 -0.77
CA PRO A 136 -7.14 15.01 -1.23
C PRO A 136 -5.97 14.20 -0.62
N GLU A 137 -5.96 14.09 0.71
CA GLU A 137 -4.99 13.34 1.50
C GLU A 137 -5.48 11.93 1.82
N PHE A 138 -4.60 10.94 1.77
CA PHE A 138 -4.87 9.56 2.15
C PHE A 138 -3.63 8.93 2.78
N SER A 139 -3.81 7.82 3.49
CA SER A 139 -2.67 7.09 4.06
C SER A 139 -2.68 5.65 3.59
N ILE A 140 -1.50 5.06 3.46
CA ILE A 140 -1.36 3.63 3.21
C ILE A 140 -0.51 3.01 4.31
N ARG A 141 -0.84 1.78 4.67
CA ARG A 141 -0.05 0.96 5.59
C ARG A 141 0.47 -0.25 4.82
N CYS A 142 1.78 -0.41 4.82
CA CYS A 142 2.48 -1.49 4.16
C CYS A 142 3.13 -2.37 5.25
N ALA A 143 2.72 -3.62 5.34
CA ALA A 143 3.36 -4.54 6.26
C ALA A 143 4.63 -5.14 5.64
N THR A 144 5.70 -5.11 6.41
CA THR A 144 7.05 -5.56 6.06
C THR A 144 7.57 -6.49 7.15
N VAL A 145 8.70 -7.15 6.89
CA VAL A 145 9.38 -7.99 7.89
C VAL A 145 9.89 -7.19 9.09
N ASP A 146 10.08 -5.87 8.93
CA ASP A 146 10.53 -4.96 9.99
C ASP A 146 9.36 -4.27 10.71
N GLY A 147 8.12 -4.65 10.39
CA GLY A 147 6.90 -4.08 10.95
C GLY A 147 6.06 -3.34 9.92
N VAL A 148 5.25 -2.38 10.36
CA VAL A 148 4.29 -1.68 9.50
C VAL A 148 4.79 -0.28 9.18
N VAL A 149 5.04 -0.03 7.89
CA VAL A 149 5.36 1.29 7.36
C VAL A 149 4.07 2.01 7.04
N THR A 150 3.94 3.26 7.48
CA THR A 150 2.79 4.11 7.14
C THR A 150 3.26 5.28 6.27
N HIS A 151 2.61 5.49 5.14
CA HIS A 151 2.84 6.66 4.29
C HIS A 151 1.63 7.57 4.33
N SER A 152 1.86 8.85 4.59
CA SER A 152 0.88 9.91 4.39
C SER A 152 1.10 10.53 3.01
N LEU A 153 0.08 10.45 2.17
CA LEU A 153 0.11 10.80 0.76
C LEU A 153 -0.97 11.84 0.45
N ARG A 154 -0.74 12.66 -0.56
CA ARG A 154 -1.70 13.65 -1.08
C ARG A 154 -1.67 13.62 -2.59
N ALA A 155 -2.84 13.58 -3.21
CA ALA A 155 -3.00 13.73 -4.64
C ALA A 155 -3.19 15.21 -5.02
N GLU A 156 -3.20 15.55 -6.30
CA GLU A 156 -3.49 16.93 -6.72
C GLU A 156 -4.99 17.25 -6.66
N THR A 157 -5.84 16.27 -7.01
CA THR A 157 -7.30 16.43 -6.96
C THR A 157 -7.98 15.26 -6.26
N HIS A 158 -9.25 15.46 -5.85
CA HIS A 158 -10.10 14.40 -5.33
C HIS A 158 -10.35 13.28 -6.36
N ARG A 159 -10.34 13.62 -7.66
CA ARG A 159 -10.44 12.63 -8.74
C ARG A 159 -9.22 11.73 -8.77
N ASP A 160 -8.02 12.30 -8.61
CA ASP A 160 -6.78 11.54 -8.58
C ASP A 160 -6.71 10.66 -7.33
N LEU A 161 -7.10 11.18 -6.17
CA LEU A 161 -7.22 10.36 -4.95
C LEU A 161 -8.15 9.17 -5.17
N ALA A 162 -9.32 9.38 -5.78
CA ALA A 162 -10.24 8.29 -6.09
C ALA A 162 -9.62 7.26 -7.05
N GLY A 163 -8.84 7.73 -8.04
CA GLY A 163 -8.05 6.88 -8.94
C GLY A 163 -7.02 6.02 -8.20
N TRP A 164 -6.22 6.64 -7.32
CA TRP A 164 -5.24 5.97 -6.47
C TRP A 164 -5.88 4.98 -5.51
N ALA A 165 -6.93 5.39 -4.79
CA ALA A 165 -7.66 4.53 -3.88
C ALA A 165 -8.21 3.29 -4.59
N LYS A 166 -8.82 3.49 -5.77
CA LYS A 166 -9.32 2.39 -6.61
C LYS A 166 -8.19 1.47 -7.06
N ALA A 167 -7.07 2.01 -7.54
CA ALA A 167 -5.92 1.22 -7.99
C ALA A 167 -5.33 0.37 -6.85
N LEU A 168 -5.17 0.95 -5.67
CA LEU A 168 -4.63 0.27 -4.48
C LEU A 168 -5.57 -0.82 -3.96
N VAL A 169 -6.86 -0.51 -3.79
CA VAL A 169 -7.85 -1.47 -3.26
C VAL A 169 -8.04 -2.63 -4.25
N ASN A 170 -8.29 -2.32 -5.52
CA ASN A 170 -8.49 -3.34 -6.54
C ASN A 170 -7.22 -4.16 -6.77
N GLY A 171 -6.05 -3.52 -6.78
CA GLY A 171 -4.77 -4.19 -6.91
C GLY A 171 -4.50 -5.14 -5.74
N SER A 172 -4.78 -4.73 -4.51
CA SER A 172 -4.65 -5.58 -3.33
C SER A 172 -5.58 -6.79 -3.38
N HIS A 173 -6.85 -6.59 -3.75
CA HIS A 173 -7.81 -7.69 -3.91
C HIS A 173 -7.45 -8.63 -5.06
N ALA A 174 -7.03 -8.10 -6.21
CA ALA A 174 -6.58 -8.90 -7.35
C ALA A 174 -5.32 -9.72 -6.99
N SER A 175 -4.36 -9.11 -6.30
CA SER A 175 -3.16 -9.78 -5.81
C SER A 175 -3.50 -10.92 -4.84
N ALA A 176 -4.46 -10.71 -3.94
CA ALA A 176 -4.98 -11.75 -3.06
C ALA A 176 -5.56 -12.96 -3.81
N VAL A 177 -6.36 -12.71 -4.85
CA VAL A 177 -6.95 -13.78 -5.67
C VAL A 177 -5.87 -14.53 -6.48
N THR A 178 -4.92 -13.80 -7.06
CA THR A 178 -3.84 -14.36 -7.88
C THR A 178 -2.87 -15.20 -7.06
N GLN A 179 -2.45 -14.71 -5.89
CA GLN A 179 -1.51 -15.44 -5.03
C GLN A 179 -2.13 -16.72 -4.46
N ARG A 180 -3.45 -16.72 -4.22
CA ARG A 180 -4.29 -17.86 -3.80
C ARG A 180 -3.97 -18.47 -2.43
N GLU A 181 -2.71 -18.56 -2.03
CA GLU A 181 -2.32 -19.03 -0.70
C GLU A 181 -1.03 -18.37 -0.21
N LEU A 182 -0.91 -18.26 1.11
CA LEU A 182 0.29 -17.86 1.80
C LEU A 182 0.80 -19.05 2.60
N VAL A 183 2.07 -19.37 2.44
CA VAL A 183 2.73 -20.48 3.12
C VAL A 183 3.84 -19.94 4.01
N CYS A 184 3.71 -20.13 5.32
CA CYS A 184 4.65 -19.65 6.32
C CYS A 184 5.25 -20.81 7.10
N ARG A 185 6.56 -20.78 7.34
CA ARG A 185 7.19 -21.65 8.34
C ARG A 185 6.90 -21.10 9.72
N CYS A 186 6.68 -21.99 10.69
CA CYS A 186 6.44 -21.62 12.07
C CYS A 186 6.78 -22.78 13.02
N LEU A 187 6.78 -22.49 14.33
CA LEU A 187 6.74 -23.51 15.37
C LEU A 187 5.36 -23.52 16.02
N TRP A 188 4.80 -24.71 16.20
CA TRP A 188 3.58 -24.94 16.96
C TRP A 188 3.87 -25.90 18.10
N LYS A 189 3.59 -25.49 19.34
CA LYS A 189 3.94 -26.26 20.55
C LYS A 189 5.41 -26.70 20.57
N GLY A 190 6.29 -25.82 20.10
CA GLY A 190 7.74 -26.05 20.01
C GLY A 190 8.22 -26.99 18.89
N ARG A 191 7.32 -27.44 18.00
CA ARG A 191 7.68 -28.32 16.87
C ARG A 191 7.58 -27.57 15.53
N PRO A 192 8.50 -27.83 14.57
CA PRO A 192 8.40 -27.29 13.22
C PRO A 192 7.06 -27.60 12.56
N ALA A 193 6.45 -26.59 11.99
CA ALA A 193 5.18 -26.64 11.30
C ALA A 193 5.17 -25.68 10.11
N GLN A 194 4.13 -25.80 9.29
CA GLN A 194 3.88 -24.90 8.17
C GLN A 194 2.43 -24.45 8.19
N LEU A 195 2.22 -23.14 8.38
CA LEU A 195 0.92 -22.52 8.29
C LEU A 195 0.62 -22.20 6.83
N VAL A 196 -0.46 -22.77 6.32
CA VAL A 196 -1.01 -22.47 5.00
C VAL A 196 -2.31 -21.69 5.18
N ILE A 197 -2.35 -20.47 4.69
CA ILE A 197 -3.55 -19.63 4.62
C ILE A 197 -3.97 -19.59 3.15
N HIS A 198 -4.93 -20.43 2.78
CA HIS A 198 -5.44 -20.49 1.42
C HIS A 198 -6.69 -19.62 1.31
N TYR A 199 -6.72 -18.73 0.30
CA TYR A 199 -7.80 -17.78 0.04
C TYR A 199 -9.17 -18.41 0.22
N GLU A 200 -9.54 -19.48 -0.47
CA GLU A 200 -10.84 -20.16 -0.25
C GLU A 200 -10.88 -21.04 1.02
N ASN A 201 -9.96 -22.00 1.14
CA ASN A 201 -10.04 -23.11 2.09
C ASN A 201 -9.74 -22.75 3.57
N GLY A 202 -9.30 -21.52 3.85
CA GLY A 202 -8.97 -21.11 5.22
C GLY A 202 -7.56 -21.52 5.62
N PHE A 203 -7.43 -22.00 6.85
CA PHE A 203 -6.19 -22.25 7.53
C PHE A 203 -5.92 -23.74 7.60
N THR A 204 -4.72 -24.15 7.25
CA THR A 204 -4.23 -25.52 7.45
C THR A 204 -2.86 -25.44 8.09
N LEU A 205 -2.67 -26.13 9.22
CA LEU A 205 -1.34 -26.33 9.78
C LEU A 205 -0.85 -27.73 9.42
N LEU A 206 0.33 -27.77 8.82
CA LEU A 206 1.00 -29.01 8.42
C LEU A 206 2.18 -29.27 9.36
N GLU A 207 2.45 -30.52 9.66
CA GLU A 207 3.68 -30.92 10.35
C GLU A 207 4.90 -30.60 9.46
N GLY A 208 5.94 -30.02 10.05
CA GLY A 208 7.18 -29.70 9.35
C GLY A 208 8.02 -30.95 9.09
N GLY A 209 8.44 -31.15 7.84
CA GLY A 209 9.31 -32.27 7.44
C GLY A 209 8.78 -33.05 6.23
N THR A 210 9.38 -34.20 5.95
CA THR A 210 8.96 -35.09 4.86
C THR A 210 7.72 -35.88 5.27
N GLY A 211 6.54 -35.44 4.84
CA GLY A 211 5.28 -36.16 5.09
C GLY A 211 4.03 -35.29 5.24
N SER A 212 4.17 -33.95 5.36
CA SER A 212 3.11 -32.92 5.44
C SER A 212 1.74 -33.43 5.93
N THR A 213 1.74 -34.06 7.10
CA THR A 213 0.50 -34.48 7.76
C THR A 213 -0.26 -33.23 8.20
N THR A 214 -1.57 -33.21 7.98
CA THR A 214 -2.39 -32.10 8.46
C THR A 214 -2.60 -32.24 9.96
N LEU A 215 -2.11 -31.26 10.72
CA LEU A 215 -2.27 -31.19 12.18
C LEU A 215 -3.67 -30.69 12.53
N TRP A 216 -4.11 -29.62 11.87
CA TRP A 216 -5.48 -29.11 11.97
C TRP A 216 -5.87 -28.28 10.75
N ARG A 217 -7.18 -28.06 10.59
CA ARG A 217 -7.76 -27.22 9.54
C ARG A 217 -8.96 -26.45 10.07
N TYR A 218 -9.01 -25.16 9.80
CA TYR A 218 -10.13 -24.29 10.12
C TYR A 218 -10.55 -23.46 8.89
N SER A 219 -11.85 -23.26 8.70
CA SER A 219 -12.35 -22.31 7.70
C SER A 219 -12.23 -20.87 8.20
N PHE A 220 -12.32 -19.90 7.28
CA PHE A 220 -12.34 -18.48 7.64
C PHE A 220 -13.49 -18.10 8.57
N ASP A 221 -14.67 -18.72 8.41
CA ASP A 221 -15.87 -18.40 9.20
C ASP A 221 -15.73 -18.76 10.68
N ARG A 222 -14.72 -19.57 11.03
CA ARG A 222 -14.41 -19.90 12.42
C ARG A 222 -13.46 -18.90 13.07
N LEU A 223 -12.72 -18.11 12.30
CA LEU A 223 -11.78 -17.14 12.85
C LEU A 223 -12.55 -15.99 13.52
N ARG A 224 -12.43 -15.90 14.85
CA ARG A 224 -13.03 -14.82 15.65
C ARG A 224 -12.11 -13.62 15.76
N SER A 225 -10.82 -13.88 16.00
CA SER A 225 -9.81 -12.83 16.10
C SER A 225 -8.44 -13.34 15.66
N SER A 226 -7.60 -12.39 15.25
CA SER A 226 -6.18 -12.60 14.96
C SER A 226 -5.38 -11.50 15.64
N SER A 227 -4.35 -11.87 16.41
CA SER A 227 -3.53 -10.94 17.17
C SER A 227 -2.05 -11.28 17.03
N ASP A 228 -1.18 -10.29 17.27
CA ASP A 228 0.25 -10.48 17.12
C ASP A 228 1.07 -9.56 18.06
N ASP A 229 2.29 -9.96 18.39
CA ASP A 229 3.20 -9.21 19.28
C ASP A 229 4.10 -8.20 18.54
N GLY A 230 3.96 -8.12 17.22
CA GLY A 230 4.81 -7.32 16.33
C GLY A 230 6.23 -7.84 16.15
N LYS A 231 6.58 -8.99 16.72
CA LYS A 231 7.95 -9.52 16.73
C LYS A 231 8.03 -10.94 16.18
N ARG A 232 7.28 -11.89 16.75
CA ARG A 232 7.43 -13.32 16.45
C ARG A 232 6.15 -14.13 16.63
N LEU A 233 5.29 -13.77 17.57
CA LEU A 233 4.13 -14.57 17.94
C LEU A 233 2.87 -14.11 17.22
N LEU A 234 2.14 -15.08 16.67
CA LEU A 234 0.83 -14.94 16.04
C LEU A 234 -0.19 -15.78 16.83
N TRP A 235 -1.30 -15.17 17.21
CA TRP A 235 -2.42 -15.83 17.87
C TRP A 235 -3.65 -15.82 16.97
N LEU A 236 -4.28 -16.98 16.80
CA LEU A 236 -5.52 -17.15 16.03
C LEU A 236 -6.60 -17.79 16.91
N ASP A 237 -7.69 -17.06 17.14
CA ASP A 237 -8.85 -17.56 17.88
C ASP A 237 -9.87 -18.16 16.90
N PHE A 238 -10.14 -19.46 17.04
CA PHE A 238 -11.16 -20.19 16.26
C PHE A 238 -12.43 -20.57 17.07
N GLY A 239 -12.51 -20.18 18.34
CA GLY A 239 -13.68 -20.38 19.18
C GLY A 239 -14.03 -21.83 19.55
N SER A 240 -13.08 -22.76 19.49
CA SER A 240 -13.29 -24.12 20.01
C SER A 240 -13.24 -24.13 21.54
N GLY A 241 -14.15 -24.88 22.17
CA GLY A 241 -14.26 -24.95 23.63
C GLY A 241 -12.98 -25.46 24.31
N GLU A 242 -12.70 -24.86 25.47
CA GLU A 242 -11.42 -24.79 26.21
C GLU A 242 -10.43 -23.77 25.62
N ASP A 243 -10.76 -22.50 25.90
CA ASP A 243 -9.96 -21.25 25.86
C ASP A 243 -8.44 -21.38 25.66
N GLU A 244 -7.98 -21.71 24.45
CA GLU A 244 -6.60 -21.44 24.06
C GLU A 244 -6.55 -20.97 22.60
N ASP A 245 -6.12 -19.72 22.41
CA ASP A 245 -5.76 -19.19 21.10
C ASP A 245 -4.68 -20.08 20.48
N VAL A 246 -4.75 -20.31 19.17
CA VAL A 246 -3.68 -21.03 18.48
C VAL A 246 -2.47 -20.12 18.39
N GLU A 247 -1.53 -20.33 19.31
CA GLU A 247 -0.23 -19.65 19.33
C GLU A 247 0.73 -20.29 18.33
N LEU A 248 1.25 -19.48 17.42
CA LEU A 248 2.25 -19.85 16.42
C LEU A 248 3.43 -18.92 16.54
N ASP A 249 4.62 -19.52 16.59
CA ASP A 249 5.87 -18.80 16.51
C ASP A 249 6.29 -18.72 15.05
N MET A 250 6.20 -17.54 14.45
CA MET A 250 6.43 -17.32 13.02
C MET A 250 7.91 -17.15 12.66
N GLU A 251 8.83 -17.28 13.64
CA GLU A 251 10.28 -17.08 13.48
C GLU A 251 10.70 -15.69 12.94
N GLY A 252 9.74 -14.77 12.80
CA GLY A 252 9.90 -13.41 12.29
C GLY A 252 8.61 -12.61 12.46
N CYS A 253 8.61 -11.35 12.01
CA CYS A 253 7.49 -10.44 12.26
C CYS A 253 6.19 -10.97 11.60
N PRO A 254 5.12 -11.20 12.37
CA PRO A 254 3.84 -11.71 11.86
C PRO A 254 2.99 -10.65 11.15
N LYS A 255 3.38 -9.36 11.17
CA LYS A 255 2.59 -8.25 10.60
C LYS A 255 2.19 -8.46 9.13
N PRO A 256 3.09 -8.92 8.22
CA PRO A 256 2.70 -9.20 6.82
C PRO A 256 1.59 -10.25 6.73
N ILE A 257 1.65 -11.29 7.56
CA ILE A 257 0.68 -12.39 7.58
C ILE A 257 -0.70 -11.86 7.98
N VAL A 258 -0.75 -11.06 9.04
CA VAL A 258 -2.00 -10.42 9.50
C VAL A 258 -2.57 -9.49 8.42
N PHE A 259 -1.74 -8.72 7.74
CA PHE A 259 -2.19 -7.84 6.65
C PHE A 259 -2.75 -8.63 5.46
N ILE A 260 -2.06 -9.68 5.02
CA ILE A 260 -2.51 -10.57 3.97
C ILE A 260 -3.82 -11.24 4.35
N LEU A 261 -3.95 -11.69 5.60
CA LEU A 261 -5.17 -12.29 6.13
C LEU A 261 -6.37 -11.33 6.05
N HIS A 262 -6.19 -10.09 6.47
CA HIS A 262 -7.23 -9.07 6.35
C HIS A 262 -7.58 -8.76 4.89
N ASN A 263 -6.61 -8.77 3.98
CA ASN A 263 -6.85 -8.55 2.56
C ASN A 263 -7.57 -9.73 1.91
N PHE A 264 -7.29 -10.98 2.31
CA PHE A 264 -8.09 -12.14 1.93
C PHE A 264 -9.54 -12.02 2.38
N LEU A 265 -9.77 -11.67 3.65
CA LEU A 265 -11.12 -11.45 4.19
C LEU A 265 -11.85 -10.31 3.47
N SER A 266 -11.17 -9.18 3.27
CA SER A 266 -11.75 -8.01 2.58
C SER A 266 -12.13 -8.33 1.12
N ALA A 267 -11.26 -9.01 0.38
CA ALA A 267 -11.53 -9.40 -1.00
C ALA A 267 -12.68 -10.40 -1.12
N LYS A 268 -12.81 -11.34 -0.15
CA LYS A 268 -13.96 -12.25 -0.07
C LYS A 268 -15.27 -11.52 0.15
N ILE A 269 -15.31 -10.60 1.11
CA ILE A 269 -16.49 -9.80 1.45
C ILE A 269 -16.92 -8.98 0.23
N HIS A 270 -15.96 -8.32 -0.44
CA HIS A 270 -16.19 -7.57 -1.67
C HIS A 270 -16.77 -8.46 -2.79
N ARG A 271 -16.24 -9.68 -2.98
CA ARG A 271 -16.77 -10.63 -3.98
C ARG A 271 -18.20 -11.07 -3.67
N LEU A 272 -18.55 -11.24 -2.40
CA LEU A 272 -19.88 -11.66 -1.97
C LEU A 272 -20.92 -10.52 -2.03
N GLY A 273 -20.52 -9.29 -2.37
CA GLY A 273 -21.41 -8.13 -2.43
C GLY A 273 -21.96 -7.71 -1.07
N ILE A 274 -21.37 -8.22 0.01
CA ILE A 274 -21.74 -7.87 1.38
C ILE A 274 -20.98 -6.59 1.70
N ASN A 275 -21.60 -5.43 1.50
CA ASN A 275 -21.04 -4.18 2.02
C ASN A 275 -21.15 -4.23 3.54
N ALA A 276 -20.01 -4.31 4.23
CA ALA A 276 -19.92 -4.10 5.68
C ALA A 276 -20.00 -2.60 6.01
#